data_AF-A0AAE8SVA6-F1
#
_entry.id   AF-A0AAE8SVA6-F1
#
_cell.length_a   1.000
_cell.length_b   1.000
_cell.length_c   1.000
_cell.angle_alpha   90.00
_cell.angle_beta   90.00
_cell.angle_gamma   90.00
#
_symmetry.space_group_name_H-M   'P 1'
#
loop_
_entity.id
_entity.type
_entity.pdbx_description
1 polymer ?
#
loop_
_entity_poly.entity_id
_entity_poly.type
_entity_poly.pdbx_seq_one_letter_code
_entity_poly.pdbx_strand_id
1 'polypeptide(L)'
;MSLLSLDDWRDIDVRLALLVSVLATPALTFLITSASARYRLLRYEARGENDAVEPPTAPFAVPGLAHTVSFAFKTASYIGELGKRFGSIPLRLRVAGMDMYYVPPGATLHGIFKNSRQLSKHMIGIMLKRQFGMREEDIGIWAADESGIFAQPAPGHEGADPAKRLWHIVHRDLQTHLSGTPVNIMTAKFAEMFARRITGSNPNVRSGEWTELPDLYAFLRVEMLYAAVEALCGTALFDIAPTFVEDFWAYDDAFPTIFRRIPKFIAPGAYAARERMHEHMKAWHLWAGANFDWESPEALEADWEPVYGSKIMRARAQMVRNAGMTIEGVAALDAGFVWTANANAIPAAIWAVFDIIRVEGLRERVLAETEPCFTPHTLDFDLPRLCSLPLLTSVYMEELRLRAAATVTRQVVTDDFSVGPWWFRRGANIFALPWFGGRDAGFWNTGREGDERPVARFWAERFLEYPEDPASGPVRDRERPEVSGAAAGATDGGEKVRPGPGRREKTSEDDARARVVTTGIQGHYYPYGGGVKICPGRFFAKQEIMVSVAVLLRACEIELVDPEGAEGIGEDMGRFPLGTLPPDGKIPFRIRRRL
;
A
#
# COMPACT_ATOMS: atom_id res chain seq x y z
N MET A 1 -22.85 -53.03 -40.31
CA MET A 1 -21.90 -51.90 -40.33
C MET A 1 -22.55 -50.76 -41.07
N SER A 2 -23.08 -49.77 -40.35
CA SER A 2 -23.63 -48.56 -40.96
C SER A 2 -22.47 -47.67 -41.38
N LEU A 3 -22.31 -47.45 -42.69
CA LEU A 3 -21.33 -46.50 -43.23
C LEU A 3 -21.85 -45.08 -42.98
N LEU A 4 -21.03 -44.24 -42.34
CA LEU A 4 -21.32 -42.82 -42.10
C LEU A 4 -21.61 -42.11 -43.44
N SER A 5 -22.62 -41.23 -43.45
CA SER A 5 -23.02 -40.45 -44.62
C SER A 5 -22.00 -39.34 -44.92
N LEU A 6 -22.01 -38.79 -46.15
CA LEU A 6 -21.14 -37.68 -46.55
C LEU A 6 -21.30 -36.43 -45.65
N ASP A 7 -22.49 -36.21 -45.09
CA ASP A 7 -22.74 -35.10 -44.16
C ASP A 7 -22.13 -35.38 -42.77
N ASP A 8 -22.09 -36.64 -42.33
CA ASP A 8 -21.41 -37.04 -41.09
C ASP A 8 -19.89 -36.79 -41.18
N TRP A 9 -19.28 -37.01 -42.35
CA TRP A 9 -17.86 -36.72 -42.59
C TRP A 9 -17.55 -35.23 -42.59
N ARG A 10 -18.41 -34.39 -43.19
CA ARG A 10 -18.27 -32.93 -43.15
C ARG A 10 -18.39 -32.38 -41.74
N ASP A 11 -19.33 -32.89 -40.96
CA ASP A 11 -19.50 -32.51 -39.55
C ASP A 11 -18.31 -32.95 -38.69
N ILE A 12 -17.76 -34.14 -38.94
CA ILE A 12 -16.53 -34.62 -38.27
C ILE A 12 -15.32 -33.75 -38.66
N ASP A 13 -15.16 -33.39 -39.94
CA ASP A 13 -14.07 -32.54 -40.43
C ASP A 13 -14.17 -31.11 -39.88
N VAL A 14 -15.37 -30.53 -39.81
CA VAL A 14 -15.58 -29.21 -39.19
C VAL A 14 -15.29 -29.28 -37.69
N ARG A 15 -15.75 -30.32 -36.98
CA ARG A 15 -15.46 -30.50 -35.54
C ARG A 15 -13.98 -30.74 -35.29
N LEU A 16 -13.29 -31.51 -36.13
CA LEU A 16 -11.86 -31.76 -36.04
C LEU A 16 -11.06 -30.50 -36.38
N ALA A 17 -11.44 -29.75 -37.42
CA ALA A 17 -10.82 -28.47 -37.77
C ALA A 17 -11.02 -27.42 -36.67
N LEU A 18 -12.19 -27.37 -36.05
CA LEU A 18 -12.47 -26.53 -34.88
C LEU A 18 -11.63 -26.96 -33.68
N LEU A 19 -11.55 -28.27 -33.39
CA LEU A 19 -10.74 -28.81 -32.30
C LEU A 19 -9.24 -28.50 -32.50
N VAL A 20 -8.73 -28.74 -33.72
CA VAL A 20 -7.34 -28.42 -34.09
C VAL A 20 -7.11 -26.92 -33.99
N SER A 21 -8.04 -26.07 -34.42
CA SER A 21 -7.91 -24.62 -34.29
C SER A 21 -7.89 -24.17 -32.82
N VAL A 22 -8.79 -24.72 -31.99
CA VAL A 22 -8.87 -24.44 -30.54
C VAL A 22 -7.59 -24.83 -29.81
N LEU A 23 -6.89 -25.90 -30.24
CA LEU A 23 -5.65 -26.35 -29.62
C LEU A 23 -4.39 -25.74 -30.24
N ALA A 24 -4.36 -25.56 -31.56
CA ALA A 24 -3.20 -25.04 -32.30
C ALA A 24 -3.07 -23.53 -32.16
N THR A 25 -4.17 -22.76 -32.12
CA THR A 25 -4.10 -21.31 -31.97
C THR A 25 -3.39 -20.90 -30.67
N PRO A 26 -3.70 -21.49 -29.49
CA PRO A 26 -2.98 -21.13 -28.28
C PRO A 26 -1.50 -21.50 -28.30
N ALA A 27 -1.17 -22.70 -28.81
CA ALA A 27 0.21 -23.15 -28.94
C ALA A 27 1.02 -22.25 -29.89
N LEU A 28 0.47 -21.93 -31.07
CA LEU A 28 1.11 -21.07 -32.05
C LEU A 28 1.28 -19.64 -31.51
N THR A 29 0.27 -19.10 -30.83
CA THR A 29 0.35 -17.78 -30.19
C THR A 29 1.46 -17.74 -29.15
N PHE A 30 1.57 -18.78 -28.31
CA PHE A 30 2.62 -18.88 -27.32
C PHE A 30 4.01 -19.00 -27.95
N LEU A 31 4.16 -19.78 -29.03
CA LEU A 31 5.41 -19.92 -29.76
C LEU A 31 5.85 -18.62 -30.42
N ILE A 32 4.94 -17.93 -31.13
CA ILE A 32 5.21 -16.64 -31.79
C ILE A 32 5.61 -15.59 -30.75
N THR A 33 4.86 -15.47 -29.66
CA THR A 33 5.14 -14.47 -28.62
C THR A 33 6.44 -14.80 -27.87
N SER A 34 6.74 -16.09 -27.65
CA SER A 34 8.03 -16.54 -27.09
C SER A 34 9.21 -16.24 -28.00
N ALA A 35 9.09 -16.51 -29.30
CA ALA A 35 10.12 -16.20 -30.29
C ALA A 35 10.35 -14.68 -30.37
N SER A 36 9.29 -13.88 -30.37
CA SER A 36 9.37 -12.41 -30.31
C SER A 36 10.05 -11.91 -29.03
N ALA A 37 9.74 -12.50 -27.87
CA ALA A 37 10.38 -12.14 -26.61
C ALA A 37 11.88 -12.45 -26.64
N ARG A 38 12.26 -13.66 -27.11
CA ARG A 38 13.66 -14.06 -27.25
C ARG A 38 14.42 -13.18 -28.23
N TYR A 39 13.83 -12.84 -29.36
CA TYR A 39 14.44 -11.93 -30.34
C TYR A 39 14.74 -10.55 -29.73
N ARG A 40 13.82 -9.98 -28.94
CA ARG A 40 14.04 -8.70 -28.26
C ARG A 40 15.14 -8.77 -27.21
N LEU A 41 15.21 -9.87 -26.45
CA LEU A 41 16.28 -10.10 -25.48
C LEU A 41 17.66 -10.20 -26.16
N LEU A 42 17.76 -10.95 -27.26
CA LEU A 42 19.01 -11.04 -28.04
C LEU A 42 19.42 -9.66 -28.60
N ARG A 43 18.46 -8.84 -29.01
CA ARG A 43 18.74 -7.47 -29.47
C ARG A 43 19.25 -6.57 -28.35
N TYR A 44 18.72 -6.72 -27.13
CA TYR A 44 19.23 -6.06 -25.94
C TYR A 44 20.68 -6.47 -25.66
N GLU A 45 20.96 -7.78 -25.62
CA GLU A 45 22.31 -8.32 -25.40
C GLU A 45 23.32 -7.85 -26.46
N ALA A 46 22.89 -7.69 -27.72
CA ALA A 46 23.75 -7.31 -28.83
C ALA A 46 24.05 -5.80 -28.94
N ARG A 47 23.15 -4.91 -28.48
CA ARG A 47 23.28 -3.45 -28.72
C ARG A 47 24.03 -2.68 -27.64
N GLY A 48 24.33 -3.29 -26.50
CA GLY A 48 24.95 -2.60 -25.37
C GLY A 48 24.08 -1.44 -24.85
N GLU A 49 24.64 -0.59 -23.99
CA GLU A 49 23.89 0.45 -23.26
C GLU A 49 23.46 1.67 -24.11
N ASN A 50 23.91 1.79 -25.37
CA ASN A 50 23.76 3.04 -26.14
C ASN A 50 22.42 3.20 -26.88
N ASP A 51 21.64 2.14 -27.05
CA ASP A 51 20.34 2.15 -27.73
C ASP A 51 19.25 1.57 -26.82
N ALA A 52 18.39 2.43 -26.26
CA ALA A 52 17.27 1.96 -25.44
C ALA A 52 16.30 1.12 -26.27
N VAL A 53 15.90 -0.05 -25.75
CA VAL A 53 14.97 -0.98 -26.41
C VAL A 53 13.67 -1.10 -25.64
N GLU A 54 12.57 -1.39 -26.35
CA GLU A 54 11.30 -1.66 -25.70
C GLU A 54 11.34 -3.00 -24.94
N PRO A 55 10.85 -3.06 -23.68
CA PRO A 55 10.68 -4.29 -22.93
C PRO A 55 10.03 -5.42 -23.75
N PRO A 56 10.50 -6.68 -23.63
CA PRO A 56 9.89 -7.80 -24.32
C PRO A 56 8.46 -8.04 -23.81
N THR A 57 7.58 -8.48 -24.71
CA THR A 57 6.23 -8.90 -24.32
C THR A 57 6.30 -10.26 -23.66
N ALA A 58 5.70 -10.41 -22.48
CA ALA A 58 5.60 -11.71 -21.83
C ALA A 58 4.85 -12.69 -22.77
N PRO A 59 5.31 -13.94 -22.92
CA PRO A 59 4.61 -14.90 -23.77
C PRO A 59 3.22 -15.24 -23.24
N PHE A 60 2.24 -15.36 -24.14
CA PHE A 60 0.87 -15.71 -23.79
C PHE A 60 0.25 -16.67 -24.81
N ALA A 61 -0.67 -17.50 -24.35
CA ALA A 61 -1.33 -18.49 -25.18
C ALA A 61 -2.67 -18.00 -25.74
N VAL A 62 -3.45 -17.19 -25.04
CA VAL A 62 -4.82 -16.86 -25.47
C VAL A 62 -4.86 -15.52 -26.21
N PRO A 63 -5.11 -15.48 -27.54
CA PRO A 63 -5.27 -14.21 -28.25
C PRO A 63 -6.43 -13.37 -27.68
N GLY A 64 -6.32 -12.05 -27.79
CA GLY A 64 -7.31 -11.11 -27.25
C GLY A 64 -7.24 -10.96 -25.73
N LEU A 65 -7.44 -12.04 -24.97
CA LEU A 65 -7.34 -12.02 -23.50
C LEU A 65 -5.92 -11.79 -23.01
N ALA A 66 -4.93 -12.34 -23.73
CA ALA A 66 -3.51 -12.27 -23.40
C ALA A 66 -3.24 -12.60 -21.92
N HIS A 67 -2.86 -11.60 -21.12
CA HIS A 67 -2.48 -11.80 -19.71
C HIS A 67 -3.62 -11.49 -18.73
N THR A 68 -4.79 -11.10 -19.23
CA THR A 68 -5.88 -10.53 -18.42
C THR A 68 -6.35 -11.46 -17.31
N VAL A 69 -6.58 -12.74 -17.61
CA VAL A 69 -7.10 -13.71 -16.62
C VAL A 69 -6.05 -13.99 -15.54
N SER A 70 -4.81 -14.29 -15.93
CA SER A 70 -3.72 -14.54 -14.99
C SER A 70 -3.46 -13.31 -14.12
N PHE A 71 -3.49 -12.12 -14.71
CA PHE A 71 -3.29 -10.88 -13.97
C PHE A 71 -4.45 -10.54 -13.02
N ALA A 72 -5.71 -10.83 -13.39
CA ALA A 72 -6.87 -10.46 -12.56
C ALA A 72 -7.14 -11.43 -11.40
N PHE A 73 -6.84 -12.72 -11.57
CA PHE A 73 -7.21 -13.77 -10.61
C PHE A 73 -6.02 -14.51 -10.00
N LYS A 74 -4.83 -14.40 -10.58
CA LYS A 74 -3.61 -15.12 -10.17
C LYS A 74 -2.39 -14.20 -10.15
N THR A 75 -2.58 -12.92 -9.80
CA THR A 75 -1.55 -11.89 -9.98
C THR A 75 -0.23 -12.24 -9.30
N ALA A 76 -0.28 -12.67 -8.03
CA ALA A 76 0.94 -12.99 -7.25
C ALA A 76 1.72 -14.15 -7.87
N SER A 77 1.07 -15.29 -8.13
CA SER A 77 1.73 -16.44 -8.76
C SER A 77 2.25 -16.10 -10.16
N TYR A 78 1.44 -15.39 -10.96
CA TYR A 78 1.78 -15.05 -12.34
C TYR A 78 3.00 -14.12 -12.41
N ILE A 79 3.02 -13.03 -11.64
CA ILE A 79 4.16 -12.12 -11.60
C ILE A 79 5.39 -12.81 -10.99
N GLY A 80 5.21 -13.67 -9.98
CA GLY A 80 6.30 -14.46 -9.41
C GLY A 80 6.94 -15.42 -10.43
N GLU A 81 6.15 -16.09 -11.26
CA GLU A 81 6.63 -16.93 -12.36
C GLU A 81 7.40 -16.12 -13.41
N LEU A 82 6.91 -14.92 -13.76
CA LEU A 82 7.63 -14.01 -14.65
C LEU A 82 8.97 -13.59 -14.06
N GLY A 83 9.03 -13.27 -12.77
CA GLY A 83 10.27 -12.94 -12.07
C GLY A 83 11.27 -14.10 -12.10
N LYS A 84 10.84 -15.33 -11.87
CA LYS A 84 11.70 -16.52 -11.98
C LYS A 84 12.27 -16.72 -13.40
N ARG A 85 11.47 -16.41 -14.43
CA ARG A 85 11.84 -16.63 -15.84
C ARG A 85 12.68 -15.52 -16.44
N PHE A 86 12.41 -14.26 -16.07
CA PHE A 86 13.01 -13.07 -16.69
C PHE A 86 13.88 -12.24 -15.73
N GLY A 87 13.94 -12.59 -14.45
CA GLY A 87 14.73 -11.86 -13.45
C GLY A 87 14.26 -10.42 -13.29
N SER A 88 15.21 -9.48 -13.34
CA SER A 88 14.98 -8.04 -13.19
C SER A 88 14.59 -7.31 -14.48
N ILE A 89 14.36 -8.05 -15.58
CA ILE A 89 14.01 -7.47 -16.88
C ILE A 89 12.56 -6.96 -16.84
N PRO A 90 12.29 -5.68 -17.18
CA PRO A 90 10.93 -5.17 -17.37
C PRO A 90 10.20 -5.95 -18.47
N LEU A 91 8.90 -6.13 -18.32
CA LEU A 91 8.08 -6.91 -19.25
C LEU A 91 6.85 -6.13 -19.69
N ARG A 92 6.55 -6.18 -20.99
CA ARG A 92 5.26 -5.72 -21.50
C ARG A 92 4.20 -6.80 -21.29
N LEU A 93 3.09 -6.41 -20.68
CA LEU A 93 1.87 -7.17 -20.52
C LEU A 93 0.74 -6.50 -21.29
N ARG A 94 -0.29 -7.30 -21.56
CA ARG A 94 -1.56 -6.86 -22.15
C ARG A 94 -2.69 -7.34 -21.25
N VAL A 95 -3.33 -6.38 -20.58
CA VAL A 95 -4.33 -6.62 -19.54
C VAL A 95 -5.57 -5.79 -19.87
N ALA A 96 -6.72 -6.44 -20.01
CA ALA A 96 -7.99 -5.81 -20.38
C ALA A 96 -7.87 -4.93 -21.65
N GLY A 97 -7.11 -5.41 -22.65
CA GLY A 97 -6.88 -4.70 -23.91
C GLY A 97 -5.86 -3.55 -23.84
N MET A 98 -5.34 -3.22 -22.66
CA MET A 98 -4.34 -2.16 -22.46
C MET A 98 -2.94 -2.72 -22.42
N ASP A 99 -1.99 -2.04 -23.05
CA ASP A 99 -0.57 -2.33 -22.87
C ASP A 99 -0.06 -1.74 -21.55
N MET A 100 0.58 -2.59 -20.76
CA MET A 100 1.18 -2.23 -19.47
C MET A 100 2.60 -2.76 -19.38
N TYR A 101 3.49 -2.09 -18.67
CA TYR A 101 4.85 -2.55 -18.40
C TYR A 101 4.98 -2.90 -16.92
N TYR A 102 5.21 -4.18 -16.62
CA TYR A 102 5.67 -4.60 -15.31
C TYR A 102 7.16 -4.25 -15.17
N VAL A 103 7.51 -3.54 -14.11
CA VAL A 103 8.90 -3.22 -13.77
C VAL A 103 9.24 -3.92 -12.45
N PRO A 104 10.14 -4.92 -12.47
CA PRO A 104 10.63 -5.56 -11.24
C PRO A 104 11.32 -4.57 -10.29
N PRO A 105 11.42 -4.93 -8.99
CA PRO A 105 12.26 -4.21 -8.04
C PRO A 105 13.70 -4.06 -8.54
N GLY A 106 14.34 -2.93 -8.22
CA GLY A 106 15.75 -2.67 -8.57
C GLY A 106 16.02 -1.31 -9.22
N ALA A 107 17.13 -1.24 -9.95
CA ALA A 107 17.68 0.01 -10.48
C ALA A 107 16.76 0.72 -11.49
N THR A 108 16.11 -0.04 -12.39
CA THR A 108 15.17 0.54 -13.37
C THR A 108 13.98 1.21 -12.69
N LEU A 109 13.40 0.56 -11.67
CA LEU A 109 12.28 1.15 -10.91
C LEU A 109 12.72 2.43 -10.17
N HIS A 110 13.89 2.40 -9.54
CA HIS A 110 14.46 3.59 -8.90
C HIS A 110 14.67 4.74 -9.92
N GLY A 111 15.18 4.42 -11.12
CA GLY A 111 15.31 5.39 -12.20
C GLY A 111 13.98 5.97 -12.66
N ILE A 112 12.90 5.18 -12.71
CA ILE A 112 11.55 5.65 -13.03
C ILE A 112 11.05 6.66 -11.98
N PHE A 113 11.31 6.40 -10.69
CA PHE A 113 10.95 7.35 -9.63
C PHE A 113 11.71 8.67 -9.74
N LYS A 114 13.01 8.63 -10.07
CA LYS A 114 13.82 9.83 -10.32
C LYS A 114 13.30 10.65 -11.50
N ASN A 115 12.80 10.01 -12.55
CA ASN A 115 12.28 10.66 -13.76
C ASN A 115 10.76 10.94 -13.74
N SER A 116 10.15 10.98 -12.55
CA SER A 116 8.69 11.05 -12.37
C SER A 116 7.98 12.30 -12.93
N ARG A 117 8.72 13.33 -13.38
CA ARG A 117 8.16 14.52 -14.05
C ARG A 117 7.58 14.20 -15.43
N GLN A 118 8.15 13.22 -16.14
CA GLN A 118 7.69 12.77 -17.48
C GLN A 118 6.60 11.70 -17.42
N LEU A 119 6.01 11.49 -16.25
CA LEU A 119 4.98 10.50 -16.01
C LEU A 119 3.70 11.19 -15.54
N SER A 120 2.52 10.57 -15.69
CA SER A 120 1.24 11.05 -15.14
C SER A 120 0.63 10.02 -14.16
N LYS A 121 -0.43 10.45 -13.45
CA LYS A 121 -1.30 9.58 -12.63
C LYS A 121 -2.65 9.30 -13.30
N HIS A 122 -2.71 9.19 -14.64
CA HIS A 122 -3.97 9.04 -15.39
C HIS A 122 -4.89 7.91 -14.88
N MET A 123 -4.32 6.86 -14.29
CA MET A 123 -5.08 5.78 -13.62
C MET A 123 -6.04 6.26 -12.54
N ILE A 124 -5.81 7.42 -11.90
CA ILE A 124 -6.74 7.99 -10.91
C ILE A 124 -8.11 8.28 -11.54
N GLY A 125 -8.17 8.87 -12.74
CA GLY A 125 -9.45 9.13 -13.40
C GLY A 125 -10.22 7.84 -13.72
N ILE A 126 -9.50 6.79 -14.12
CA ILE A 126 -10.08 5.45 -14.31
C ILE A 126 -10.62 4.89 -13.00
N MET A 127 -9.91 5.08 -11.88
CA MET A 127 -10.35 4.65 -10.56
C MET A 127 -11.58 5.40 -10.07
N LEU A 128 -11.61 6.73 -10.20
CA LEU A 128 -12.78 7.55 -9.86
C LEU A 128 -14.03 7.04 -10.56
N LYS A 129 -13.93 6.78 -11.86
CA LYS A 129 -15.05 6.27 -12.67
C LYS A 129 -15.44 4.83 -12.31
N ARG A 130 -14.47 3.92 -12.32
CA ARG A 130 -14.75 2.47 -12.31
C ARG A 130 -14.87 1.88 -10.91
N GLN A 131 -13.96 2.24 -10.02
CA GLN A 131 -13.94 1.73 -8.64
C GLN A 131 -14.87 2.56 -7.77
N PHE A 132 -14.66 3.88 -7.73
CA PHE A 132 -15.43 4.78 -6.87
C PHE A 132 -16.77 5.23 -7.48
N GLY A 133 -17.09 4.86 -8.73
CA GLY A 133 -18.44 5.02 -9.28
C GLY A 133 -18.84 6.45 -9.63
N MET A 134 -17.89 7.36 -9.82
CA MET A 134 -18.14 8.72 -10.30
C MET A 134 -18.79 8.68 -11.69
N ARG A 135 -19.81 9.52 -11.88
CA ARG A 135 -20.60 9.60 -13.12
C ARG A 135 -19.82 10.28 -14.25
N GLU A 136 -20.23 10.03 -15.49
CA GLU A 136 -19.57 10.58 -16.68
C GLU A 136 -19.54 12.10 -16.70
N GLU A 137 -20.60 12.76 -16.21
CA GLU A 137 -20.69 14.21 -16.14
C GLU A 137 -19.58 14.82 -15.27
N ASP A 138 -19.34 14.26 -14.08
CA ASP A 138 -18.28 14.73 -13.18
C ASP A 138 -16.89 14.31 -13.66
N ILE A 139 -16.76 13.12 -14.26
CA ILE A 139 -15.51 12.71 -14.92
C ILE A 139 -15.15 13.66 -16.07
N GLY A 140 -16.15 14.21 -16.77
CA GLY A 140 -15.97 15.24 -17.78
C GLY A 140 -15.25 16.49 -17.25
N ILE A 141 -15.53 16.88 -15.99
CA ILE A 141 -14.87 18.01 -15.34
C ILE A 141 -13.36 17.74 -15.17
N TRP A 142 -12.98 16.55 -14.70
CA TRP A 142 -11.57 16.16 -14.56
C TRP A 142 -10.86 16.00 -15.91
N ALA A 143 -11.57 15.45 -16.90
CA ALA A 143 -11.04 15.24 -18.24
C ALA A 143 -10.80 16.56 -18.98
N ALA A 144 -11.57 17.62 -18.66
CA ALA A 144 -11.40 18.94 -19.23
C ALA A 144 -10.16 19.69 -18.70
N ASP A 145 -9.62 19.30 -17.55
CA ASP A 145 -8.39 19.89 -17.00
C ASP A 145 -7.14 19.19 -17.55
N GLU A 146 -6.57 19.79 -18.59
CA GLU A 146 -5.29 19.38 -19.18
C GLU A 146 -4.10 20.24 -18.69
N SER A 147 -4.34 21.17 -17.75
CA SER A 147 -3.33 22.13 -17.27
C SER A 147 -2.23 21.51 -16.40
N GLY A 148 -2.40 20.26 -15.97
CA GLY A 148 -1.41 19.51 -15.20
C GLY A 148 -1.32 19.87 -13.71
N ILE A 149 -0.37 19.24 -13.00
CA ILE A 149 -0.25 19.34 -11.53
C ILE A 149 0.66 20.47 -11.04
N PHE A 150 1.44 21.09 -11.92
CA PHE A 150 2.48 22.06 -11.55
C PHE A 150 1.89 23.47 -11.41
N ALA A 151 2.58 24.35 -10.66
CA ALA A 151 2.13 25.74 -10.49
C ALA A 151 1.98 26.46 -11.84
N GLN A 152 2.96 26.30 -12.72
CA GLN A 152 2.85 26.72 -14.11
C GLN A 152 1.99 25.71 -14.89
N PRO A 153 0.93 26.16 -15.60
CA PRO A 153 0.15 25.30 -16.47
C PRO A 153 1.01 24.60 -17.54
N ALA A 154 0.53 23.46 -18.01
CA ALA A 154 1.10 22.79 -19.17
C ALA A 154 1.06 23.70 -20.42
N PRO A 155 2.02 23.54 -21.37
CA PRO A 155 2.04 24.32 -22.60
C PRO A 155 0.70 24.25 -23.34
N GLY A 156 0.18 25.40 -23.77
CA GLY A 156 -1.13 25.53 -24.42
C GLY A 156 -2.32 25.75 -23.47
N HIS A 157 -2.08 25.71 -22.15
CA HIS A 157 -3.09 25.95 -21.11
C HIS A 157 -2.72 27.12 -20.19
N GLU A 158 -1.90 28.07 -20.66
CA GLU A 158 -1.42 29.21 -19.87
C GLU A 158 -2.57 30.11 -19.39
N GLY A 159 -3.66 30.18 -20.16
CA GLY A 159 -4.88 30.92 -19.81
C GLY A 159 -5.93 30.13 -19.03
N ALA A 160 -5.59 28.92 -18.54
CA ALA A 160 -6.54 28.10 -17.78
C ALA A 160 -6.98 28.83 -16.50
N ASP A 161 -8.30 28.85 -16.28
CA ASP A 161 -8.91 29.40 -15.06
C ASP A 161 -8.32 28.72 -13.82
N PRO A 162 -7.61 29.44 -12.93
CA PRO A 162 -6.98 28.86 -11.74
C PRO A 162 -7.93 28.04 -10.87
N ALA A 163 -9.22 28.40 -10.81
CA ALA A 163 -10.23 27.69 -10.02
C ALA A 163 -10.62 26.33 -10.61
N LYS A 164 -10.34 26.10 -11.91
CA LYS A 164 -10.69 24.88 -12.65
C LYS A 164 -9.49 23.95 -12.88
N ARG A 165 -8.31 24.30 -12.35
CA ARG A 165 -7.08 23.48 -12.42
C ARG A 165 -7.08 22.39 -11.34
N LEU A 166 -8.07 21.50 -11.39
CA LEU A 166 -8.31 20.44 -10.40
C LEU A 166 -7.08 19.58 -10.10
N TRP A 167 -6.32 19.17 -11.11
CA TRP A 167 -5.13 18.36 -10.90
C TRP A 167 -4.05 19.10 -10.10
N HIS A 168 -3.91 20.41 -10.36
CA HIS A 168 -3.01 21.27 -9.60
C HIS A 168 -3.52 21.50 -8.17
N ILE A 169 -4.79 21.86 -8.00
CA ILE A 169 -5.41 22.14 -6.69
C ILE A 169 -5.30 20.90 -5.80
N VAL A 170 -5.74 19.73 -6.27
CA VAL A 170 -5.63 18.47 -5.50
C VAL A 170 -4.17 18.17 -5.16
N HIS A 171 -3.25 18.31 -6.11
CA HIS A 171 -1.84 18.02 -5.84
C HIS A 171 -1.26 18.97 -4.77
N ARG A 172 -1.52 20.27 -4.90
CA ARG A 172 -1.10 21.30 -3.95
C ARG A 172 -1.68 21.03 -2.57
N ASP A 173 -2.99 20.91 -2.46
CA ASP A 173 -3.69 20.81 -1.18
C ASP A 173 -3.33 19.53 -0.44
N LEU A 174 -3.18 18.41 -1.15
CA LEU A 174 -2.69 17.17 -0.54
C LEU A 174 -1.25 17.29 -0.03
N GLN A 175 -0.36 18.03 -0.69
CA GLN A 175 1.00 18.24 -0.18
C GLN A 175 1.00 19.23 1.00
N THR A 176 0.22 20.30 0.92
CA THR A 176 0.16 21.33 1.96
C THR A 176 -0.49 20.83 3.25
N HIS A 177 -1.62 20.14 3.15
CA HIS A 177 -2.45 19.80 4.31
C HIS A 177 -2.21 18.39 4.87
N LEU A 178 -1.46 17.53 4.15
CA LEU A 178 -1.02 16.22 4.67
C LEU A 178 0.48 16.19 4.99
N SER A 179 1.07 17.36 5.26
CA SER A 179 2.44 17.50 5.76
C SER A 179 2.53 18.63 6.78
N GLY A 180 3.62 18.68 7.56
CA GLY A 180 3.88 19.76 8.51
C GLY A 180 2.86 19.85 9.66
N THR A 181 2.46 21.06 10.02
CA THR A 181 1.58 21.31 11.17
C THR A 181 0.16 20.74 11.00
N PRO A 182 -0.54 20.88 9.85
CA PRO A 182 -1.90 20.38 9.70
C PRO A 182 -2.02 18.88 9.96
N VAL A 183 -1.05 18.09 9.50
CA VAL A 183 -1.06 16.63 9.73
C VAL A 183 -0.80 16.28 11.19
N ASN A 184 0.06 17.02 11.88
CA ASN A 184 0.32 16.80 13.31
C ASN A 184 -0.93 17.06 14.15
N ILE A 185 -1.70 18.11 13.82
CA ILE A 185 -2.96 18.42 14.48
C ILE A 185 -4.00 17.32 14.21
N MET A 186 -4.12 16.88 12.95
CA MET A 186 -5.01 15.77 12.59
C MET A 186 -4.64 14.47 13.32
N THR A 187 -3.36 14.16 13.44
CA THR A 187 -2.88 13.01 14.23
C THR A 187 -3.18 13.18 15.72
N ALA A 188 -3.00 14.36 16.29
CA ALA A 188 -3.35 14.60 17.69
C ALA A 188 -4.85 14.36 17.94
N LYS A 189 -5.71 14.78 17.01
CA LYS A 189 -7.16 14.48 17.05
C LYS A 189 -7.46 13.00 16.92
N PHE A 190 -6.81 12.30 16.00
CA PHE A 190 -6.90 10.85 15.91
C PHE A 190 -6.52 10.18 17.23
N ALA A 191 -5.39 10.58 17.84
CA ALA A 191 -4.88 9.99 19.08
C ALA A 191 -5.84 10.21 20.25
N GLU A 192 -6.34 11.44 20.41
CA GLU A 192 -7.35 11.83 21.41
C GLU A 192 -8.60 10.95 21.29
N MET A 193 -9.13 10.82 20.07
CA MET A 193 -10.34 10.06 19.78
C MET A 193 -10.14 8.55 19.96
N PHE A 194 -9.00 8.02 19.50
CA PHE A 194 -8.67 6.61 19.65
C PHE A 194 -8.49 6.23 21.12
N ALA A 195 -7.74 7.05 21.89
CA ALA A 195 -7.58 6.89 23.33
C ALA A 195 -8.93 6.89 24.07
N ARG A 196 -9.81 7.86 23.77
CA ARG A 196 -11.16 7.95 24.35
C ARG A 196 -12.01 6.74 24.02
N ARG A 197 -11.92 6.23 22.80
CA ARG A 197 -12.64 5.02 22.38
C ARG A 197 -12.17 3.81 23.17
N ILE A 198 -10.87 3.53 23.16
CA ILE A 198 -10.29 2.37 23.82
C ILE A 198 -10.48 2.43 25.35
N THR A 199 -10.23 3.57 26.00
CA THR A 199 -10.16 3.61 27.48
C THR A 199 -11.41 4.12 28.18
N GLY A 200 -12.25 4.88 27.48
CA GLY A 200 -13.37 5.60 28.08
C GLY A 200 -14.74 4.99 27.75
N SER A 201 -14.94 4.54 26.51
CA SER A 201 -16.27 4.16 26.00
C SER A 201 -16.41 2.69 25.60
N ASN A 202 -15.31 1.93 25.50
CA ASN A 202 -15.38 0.54 25.08
C ASN A 202 -15.70 -0.42 26.25
N PRO A 203 -16.85 -1.10 26.25
CA PRO A 203 -17.23 -2.01 27.35
C PRO A 203 -16.35 -3.27 27.43
N ASN A 204 -15.56 -3.55 26.38
CA ASN A 204 -14.65 -4.69 26.32
C ASN A 204 -13.25 -4.36 26.89
N VAL A 205 -12.95 -3.09 27.20
CA VAL A 205 -11.63 -2.69 27.72
C VAL A 205 -11.80 -2.22 29.16
N ARG A 206 -11.77 -3.18 30.08
CA ARG A 206 -12.08 -2.94 31.50
C ARG A 206 -10.82 -2.77 32.34
N SER A 207 -10.94 -2.01 33.43
CA SER A 207 -9.87 -1.84 34.40
C SER A 207 -9.70 -3.11 35.24
N GLY A 208 -8.52 -3.71 35.24
CA GLY A 208 -8.18 -4.87 36.09
C GLY A 208 -8.79 -6.21 35.68
N GLU A 209 -9.77 -6.25 34.78
CA GLU A 209 -10.43 -7.48 34.30
C GLU A 209 -10.05 -7.75 32.83
N TRP A 210 -9.58 -8.96 32.55
CA TRP A 210 -9.32 -9.42 31.18
C TRP A 210 -10.62 -9.71 30.45
N THR A 211 -10.75 -9.18 29.24
CA THR A 211 -11.82 -9.53 28.30
C THR A 211 -11.23 -10.29 27.13
N GLU A 212 -11.70 -11.52 26.91
CA GLU A 212 -11.34 -12.30 25.73
C GLU A 212 -12.24 -11.94 24.54
N LEU A 213 -11.62 -11.72 23.39
CA LEU A 213 -12.28 -11.34 22.15
C LEU A 213 -11.80 -12.24 21.00
N PRO A 214 -12.67 -12.57 20.04
CA PRO A 214 -12.39 -13.61 19.06
C PRO A 214 -11.40 -13.20 17.96
N ASP A 215 -11.22 -11.89 17.73
CA ASP A 215 -10.42 -11.40 16.61
C ASP A 215 -9.90 -9.96 16.84
N LEU A 216 -8.57 -9.84 17.03
CA LEU A 216 -7.86 -8.57 17.18
C LEU A 216 -8.07 -7.64 15.99
N TYR A 217 -8.06 -8.19 14.77
CA TYR A 217 -8.19 -7.40 13.55
C TYR A 217 -9.59 -6.80 13.42
N ALA A 218 -10.63 -7.61 13.62
CA ALA A 218 -12.01 -7.14 13.60
C ALA A 218 -12.28 -6.09 14.70
N PHE A 219 -11.71 -6.26 15.89
CA PHE A 219 -11.85 -5.30 16.98
C PHE A 219 -11.17 -3.96 16.67
N LEU A 220 -9.85 -3.98 16.41
CA LEU A 220 -9.08 -2.75 16.25
C LEU A 220 -9.47 -1.97 14.98
N ARG A 221 -9.84 -2.65 13.88
CA ARG A 221 -10.21 -1.95 12.65
C ARG A 221 -11.44 -1.06 12.84
N VAL A 222 -12.38 -1.46 13.70
CA VAL A 222 -13.58 -0.67 14.03
C VAL A 222 -13.17 0.54 14.87
N GLU A 223 -12.46 0.31 15.97
CA GLU A 223 -12.09 1.38 16.91
C GLU A 223 -11.19 2.45 16.26
N MET A 224 -10.24 2.02 15.43
CA MET A 224 -9.36 2.91 14.70
C MET A 224 -10.12 3.71 13.62
N LEU A 225 -11.04 3.07 12.88
CA LEU A 225 -11.76 3.77 11.82
C LEU A 225 -12.67 4.87 12.37
N TYR A 226 -13.34 4.64 13.49
CA TYR A 226 -14.12 5.71 14.15
C TYR A 226 -13.24 6.92 14.47
N ALA A 227 -12.08 6.70 15.11
CA ALA A 227 -11.17 7.78 15.46
C ALA A 227 -10.59 8.50 14.24
N ALA A 228 -10.21 7.76 13.20
CA ALA A 228 -9.62 8.32 12.00
C ALA A 228 -10.62 9.12 11.16
N VAL A 229 -11.87 8.65 11.05
CA VAL A 229 -12.94 9.36 10.35
C VAL A 229 -13.35 10.62 11.10
N GLU A 230 -13.48 10.60 12.43
CA GLU A 230 -13.74 11.83 13.20
C GLU A 230 -12.59 12.85 13.05
N ALA A 231 -11.33 12.38 13.08
CA ALA A 231 -10.18 13.25 12.88
C ALA A 231 -10.16 13.88 11.48
N LEU A 232 -10.55 13.11 10.46
CA LEU A 232 -10.52 13.53 9.06
C LEU A 232 -11.73 14.41 8.70
N CYS A 233 -12.93 13.99 9.07
CA CYS A 233 -14.24 14.50 8.60
C CYS A 233 -15.04 15.26 9.66
N GLY A 234 -14.56 15.33 10.89
CA GLY A 234 -15.23 16.04 11.98
C GLY A 234 -16.15 15.14 12.79
N THR A 235 -16.66 15.66 13.90
CA THR A 235 -17.40 14.87 14.89
C THR A 235 -18.84 14.59 14.48
N ALA A 236 -19.42 15.41 13.61
CA ALA A 236 -20.83 15.29 13.24
C ALA A 236 -21.14 14.14 12.27
N LEU A 237 -20.13 13.55 11.62
CA LEU A 237 -20.35 12.53 10.60
C LEU A 237 -21.14 11.33 11.15
N PHE A 238 -20.85 10.88 12.38
CA PHE A 238 -21.54 9.73 12.96
C PHE A 238 -22.95 10.02 13.47
N ASP A 239 -23.28 11.30 13.72
CA ASP A 239 -24.66 11.70 13.99
C ASP A 239 -25.52 11.62 12.72
N ILE A 240 -24.90 11.84 11.56
CA ILE A 240 -25.56 11.84 10.24
C ILE A 240 -25.59 10.43 9.63
N ALA A 241 -24.51 9.68 9.80
CA ALA A 241 -24.28 8.36 9.23
C ALA A 241 -23.86 7.36 10.34
N PRO A 242 -24.78 6.91 11.20
CA PRO A 242 -24.43 6.04 12.33
C PRO A 242 -23.83 4.69 11.94
N THR A 243 -24.17 4.17 10.75
CA THR A 243 -23.67 2.89 10.23
C THR A 243 -22.45 3.03 9.30
N PHE A 244 -21.81 4.20 9.29
CA PHE A 244 -20.73 4.50 8.36
C PHE A 244 -19.57 3.51 8.46
N VAL A 245 -19.18 3.11 9.67
CA VAL A 245 -18.04 2.22 9.90
C VAL A 245 -18.32 0.81 9.38
N GLU A 246 -19.52 0.29 9.62
CA GLU A 246 -19.94 -1.01 9.11
C GLU A 246 -19.99 -1.01 7.58
N ASP A 247 -20.58 0.04 6.99
CA ASP A 247 -20.70 0.16 5.54
C ASP A 247 -19.36 0.43 4.85
N PHE A 248 -18.44 1.14 5.52
CA PHE A 248 -17.07 1.32 5.05
C PHE A 248 -16.37 -0.02 4.90
N TRP A 249 -16.43 -0.86 5.93
CA TRP A 249 -15.77 -2.17 5.88
C TRP A 249 -16.47 -3.14 4.93
N ALA A 250 -17.80 -3.07 4.81
CA ALA A 250 -18.52 -3.83 3.79
C ALA A 250 -18.10 -3.41 2.36
N TYR A 251 -17.87 -2.11 2.15
CA TYR A 251 -17.36 -1.60 0.87
C TYR A 251 -15.91 -2.01 0.60
N ASP A 252 -15.04 -1.92 1.61
CA ASP A 252 -13.64 -2.36 1.53
C ASP A 252 -13.52 -3.87 1.22
N ASP A 253 -14.30 -4.70 1.91
CA ASP A 253 -14.36 -6.15 1.68
C ASP A 253 -14.91 -6.47 0.27
N ALA A 254 -15.81 -5.64 -0.26
CA ALA A 254 -16.35 -5.73 -1.62
C ALA A 254 -15.38 -5.19 -2.69
N PHE A 255 -14.39 -4.39 -2.31
CA PHE A 255 -13.53 -3.64 -3.23
C PHE A 255 -12.79 -4.55 -4.24
N PRO A 256 -12.23 -5.72 -3.88
CA PRO A 256 -11.60 -6.62 -4.86
C PRO A 256 -12.56 -7.06 -5.98
N THR A 257 -13.84 -7.28 -5.65
CA THR A 257 -14.88 -7.67 -6.62
C THR A 257 -15.20 -6.53 -7.58
N ILE A 258 -15.32 -5.30 -7.07
CA ILE A 258 -15.53 -4.09 -7.88
C ILE A 258 -14.29 -3.79 -8.74
N PHE A 259 -13.08 -3.95 -8.18
CA PHE A 259 -11.81 -3.76 -8.85
C PHE A 259 -11.67 -4.69 -10.06
N ARG A 260 -12.02 -5.97 -9.90
CA ARG A 260 -12.05 -6.98 -10.98
C ARG A 260 -13.20 -6.76 -11.99
N ARG A 261 -14.09 -5.80 -11.74
CA ARG A 261 -15.26 -5.47 -12.56
C ARG A 261 -16.21 -6.66 -12.76
N ILE A 262 -16.40 -7.45 -11.71
CA ILE A 262 -17.40 -8.53 -11.74
C ILE A 262 -18.79 -7.90 -12.00
N PRO A 263 -19.55 -8.33 -13.01
CA PRO A 263 -20.81 -7.68 -13.37
C PRO A 263 -21.80 -7.54 -12.21
N LYS A 264 -22.53 -6.41 -12.16
CA LYS A 264 -23.47 -6.08 -11.07
C LYS A 264 -24.55 -7.14 -10.85
N PHE A 265 -25.01 -7.83 -11.89
CA PHE A 265 -26.00 -8.91 -11.75
C PHE A 265 -25.43 -10.19 -11.13
N ILE A 266 -24.09 -10.37 -11.14
CA ILE A 266 -23.40 -11.49 -10.48
C ILE A 266 -23.06 -11.13 -9.04
N ALA A 267 -22.64 -9.89 -8.78
CA ALA A 267 -22.22 -9.43 -7.45
C ALA A 267 -22.99 -8.18 -6.98
N PRO A 268 -24.34 -8.22 -6.90
CA PRO A 268 -25.13 -7.02 -6.58
C PRO A 268 -24.80 -6.44 -5.21
N GLY A 269 -24.46 -7.29 -4.23
CA GLY A 269 -24.08 -6.87 -2.88
C GLY A 269 -22.83 -5.99 -2.84
N ALA A 270 -21.84 -6.27 -3.70
CA ALA A 270 -20.61 -5.48 -3.77
C ALA A 270 -20.90 -4.04 -4.20
N TYR A 271 -21.71 -3.86 -5.25
CA TYR A 271 -22.10 -2.55 -5.72
C TYR A 271 -23.04 -1.84 -4.73
N ALA A 272 -23.94 -2.57 -4.07
CA ALA A 272 -24.79 -2.00 -3.03
C ALA A 272 -23.98 -1.43 -1.85
N ALA A 273 -22.89 -2.10 -1.44
CA ALA A 273 -22.00 -1.58 -0.40
C ALA A 273 -21.36 -0.24 -0.79
N ARG A 274 -20.93 -0.10 -2.05
CA ARG A 274 -20.43 1.19 -2.56
C ARG A 274 -21.51 2.28 -2.57
N GLU A 275 -22.72 1.96 -3.00
CA GLU A 275 -23.79 2.97 -3.03
C GLU A 275 -24.18 3.45 -1.62
N ARG A 276 -24.18 2.59 -0.60
CA ARG A 276 -24.37 3.02 0.80
C ARG A 276 -23.28 3.99 1.26
N MET A 277 -22.03 3.75 0.88
CA MET A 277 -20.95 4.69 1.13
C MET A 277 -21.17 6.05 0.46
N HIS A 278 -21.71 6.07 -0.76
CA HIS A 278 -22.08 7.31 -1.43
C HIS A 278 -23.21 8.04 -0.71
N GLU A 279 -24.23 7.31 -0.23
CA GLU A 279 -25.35 7.88 0.52
C GLU A 279 -24.86 8.59 1.79
N HIS A 280 -23.96 7.95 2.55
CA HIS A 280 -23.36 8.56 3.75
C HIS A 280 -22.56 9.82 3.43
N MET A 281 -21.69 9.75 2.41
CA MET A 281 -20.88 10.92 2.02
C MET A 281 -21.73 12.07 1.50
N LYS A 282 -22.77 11.76 0.71
CA LYS A 282 -23.74 12.76 0.24
C LYS A 282 -24.46 13.43 1.41
N ALA A 283 -24.97 12.66 2.36
CA ALA A 283 -25.66 13.19 3.54
C ALA A 283 -24.73 14.11 4.36
N TRP A 284 -23.51 13.66 4.62
CA TRP A 284 -22.51 14.44 5.34
C TRP A 284 -22.14 15.74 4.61
N HIS A 285 -21.86 15.71 3.31
CA HIS A 285 -21.52 16.92 2.55
C HIS A 285 -22.65 17.94 2.48
N LEU A 286 -23.90 17.49 2.31
CA LEU A 286 -25.06 18.37 2.29
C LEU A 286 -25.25 19.06 3.65
N TRP A 287 -25.16 18.29 4.74
CA TRP A 287 -25.24 18.82 6.09
C TRP A 287 -24.07 19.76 6.38
N ALA A 288 -22.83 19.35 6.12
CA ALA A 288 -21.64 20.13 6.39
C ALA A 288 -21.64 21.43 5.57
N GLY A 289 -22.07 21.39 4.32
CA GLY A 289 -22.21 22.56 3.46
C GLY A 289 -23.20 23.60 4.01
N ALA A 290 -24.27 23.16 4.66
CA ALA A 290 -25.29 24.01 5.25
C ALA A 290 -24.93 24.54 6.65
N ASN A 291 -24.04 23.86 7.38
CA ASN A 291 -23.68 24.20 8.76
C ASN A 291 -22.29 24.85 8.90
N PHE A 292 -21.48 24.86 7.84
CA PHE A 292 -20.19 25.52 7.84
C PHE A 292 -20.32 27.00 7.45
N ASP A 293 -19.64 27.87 8.19
CA ASP A 293 -19.53 29.29 7.89
C ASP A 293 -18.46 29.52 6.81
N TRP A 294 -18.92 29.70 5.56
CA TRP A 294 -18.06 29.95 4.41
C TRP A 294 -17.54 31.39 4.32
N GLU A 295 -18.07 32.29 5.14
CA GLU A 295 -17.72 33.72 5.13
C GLU A 295 -16.70 34.06 6.22
N SER A 296 -16.57 33.23 7.27
CA SER A 296 -15.54 33.38 8.31
C SER A 296 -14.14 33.00 7.82
N PRO A 297 -13.17 33.94 7.80
CA PRO A 297 -11.78 33.61 7.54
C PRO A 297 -11.18 32.69 8.61
N GLU A 298 -11.60 32.82 9.87
CA GLU A 298 -11.14 31.94 10.94
C GLU A 298 -11.55 30.48 10.71
N ALA A 299 -12.80 30.24 10.28
CA ALA A 299 -13.30 28.90 9.98
C ALA A 299 -12.57 28.26 8.79
N LEU A 300 -12.29 29.05 7.75
CA LEU A 300 -11.55 28.61 6.57
C LEU A 300 -10.08 28.28 6.88
N GLU A 301 -9.45 29.06 7.74
CA GLU A 301 -8.03 28.90 8.07
C GLU A 301 -7.75 27.92 9.21
N ALA A 302 -8.75 27.53 10.00
CA ALA A 302 -8.62 26.55 11.06
C ALA A 302 -7.94 25.27 10.55
N ASP A 303 -7.04 24.69 11.33
CA ASP A 303 -6.42 23.40 10.99
C ASP A 303 -7.39 22.23 11.25
N TRP A 304 -8.27 22.38 12.25
CA TRP A 304 -9.33 21.42 12.57
C TRP A 304 -10.59 22.10 13.14
N GLU A 305 -11.79 21.68 12.75
CA GLU A 305 -13.06 22.08 13.37
C GLU A 305 -14.15 20.99 13.27
N PRO A 306 -15.26 21.04 14.04
CA PRO A 306 -16.20 19.93 14.17
C PRO A 306 -17.05 19.52 12.94
N VAL A 307 -17.25 20.42 11.96
CA VAL A 307 -18.17 20.22 10.83
C VAL A 307 -17.52 19.42 9.71
N TYR A 308 -16.36 19.86 9.23
CA TYR A 308 -15.58 19.19 8.18
C TYR A 308 -14.34 18.46 8.71
N GLY A 309 -13.97 18.65 9.97
CA GLY A 309 -12.82 17.98 10.58
C GLY A 309 -11.51 18.62 10.19
N SER A 310 -10.73 17.96 9.36
CA SER A 310 -9.41 18.42 8.93
C SER A 310 -9.46 19.50 7.85
N LYS A 311 -8.42 20.34 7.79
CA LYS A 311 -8.29 21.37 6.75
C LYS A 311 -8.31 20.81 5.33
N ILE A 312 -7.83 19.58 5.11
CA ILE A 312 -7.87 18.94 3.79
C ILE A 312 -9.32 18.65 3.35
N MET A 313 -10.21 18.22 4.25
CA MET A 313 -11.61 17.98 3.88
C MET A 313 -12.35 19.28 3.54
N ARG A 314 -12.08 20.36 4.29
CA ARG A 314 -12.58 21.70 3.94
C ARG A 314 -12.08 22.20 2.59
N ALA A 315 -10.77 22.10 2.34
CA ALA A 315 -10.17 22.51 1.07
C ALA A 315 -10.77 21.73 -0.12
N ARG A 316 -11.03 20.43 0.07
CA ARG A 316 -11.71 19.59 -0.93
C ARG A 316 -13.15 20.02 -1.17
N ALA A 317 -13.91 20.30 -0.11
CA ALA A 317 -15.27 20.82 -0.22
C ALA A 317 -15.32 22.17 -0.96
N GLN A 318 -14.36 23.06 -0.70
CA GLN A 318 -14.22 24.32 -1.43
C GLN A 318 -13.88 24.09 -2.91
N MET A 319 -12.92 23.20 -3.20
CA MET A 319 -12.52 22.84 -4.56
C MET A 319 -13.71 22.34 -5.39
N VAL A 320 -14.48 21.38 -4.88
CA VAL A 320 -15.59 20.79 -5.65
C VAL A 320 -16.74 21.76 -5.86
N ARG A 321 -17.00 22.67 -4.90
CA ARG A 321 -17.96 23.77 -5.05
C ARG A 321 -17.56 24.70 -6.19
N ASN A 322 -16.30 25.11 -6.24
CA ASN A 322 -15.79 26.01 -7.28
C ASN A 322 -15.77 25.35 -8.67
N ALA A 323 -15.56 24.03 -8.70
CA ALA A 323 -15.53 23.25 -9.93
C ALA A 323 -16.91 22.99 -10.54
N GLY A 324 -18.00 23.19 -9.78
CA GLY A 324 -19.36 22.88 -10.20
C GLY A 324 -19.65 21.37 -10.27
N MET A 325 -18.98 20.57 -9.44
CA MET A 325 -19.21 19.12 -9.38
C MET A 325 -20.58 18.81 -8.75
N THR A 326 -21.24 17.76 -9.24
CA THR A 326 -22.51 17.31 -8.65
C THR A 326 -22.29 16.73 -7.26
N ILE A 327 -23.33 16.70 -6.42
CA ILE A 327 -23.22 16.08 -5.10
C ILE A 327 -22.91 14.58 -5.19
N GLU A 328 -23.34 13.91 -6.26
CA GLU A 328 -22.99 12.52 -6.54
C GLU A 328 -21.52 12.35 -6.89
N GLY A 329 -20.96 13.27 -7.69
CA GLY A 329 -19.53 13.33 -7.98
C GLY A 329 -18.69 13.57 -6.72
N VAL A 330 -19.13 14.49 -5.86
CA VAL A 330 -18.50 14.77 -4.56
C VAL A 330 -18.51 13.54 -3.67
N ALA A 331 -19.66 12.88 -3.53
CA ALA A 331 -19.78 11.67 -2.71
C ALA A 331 -18.86 10.55 -3.20
N ALA A 332 -18.78 10.31 -4.51
CA ALA A 332 -17.87 9.33 -5.10
C ALA A 332 -16.40 9.69 -4.88
N LEU A 333 -16.05 10.97 -5.04
CA LEU A 333 -14.70 11.48 -4.85
C LEU A 333 -14.23 11.31 -3.39
N ASP A 334 -15.06 11.68 -2.42
CA ASP A 334 -14.71 11.66 -1.00
C ASP A 334 -14.90 10.29 -0.35
N ALA A 335 -15.82 9.45 -0.83
CA ALA A 335 -15.81 8.02 -0.49
C ALA A 335 -14.46 7.38 -0.86
N GLY A 336 -13.91 7.71 -2.03
CA GLY A 336 -12.60 7.24 -2.45
C GLY A 336 -11.45 7.80 -1.63
N PHE A 337 -11.54 9.06 -1.20
CA PHE A 337 -10.52 9.68 -0.35
C PHE A 337 -10.50 9.10 1.06
N VAL A 338 -11.66 9.00 1.72
CA VAL A 338 -11.78 8.38 3.05
C VAL A 338 -11.37 6.91 3.00
N TRP A 339 -11.75 6.16 1.96
CA TRP A 339 -11.26 4.80 1.77
C TRP A 339 -9.73 4.74 1.65
N THR A 340 -9.14 5.58 0.80
CA THR A 340 -7.68 5.59 0.58
C THR A 340 -6.89 5.98 1.84
N ALA A 341 -7.42 6.91 2.64
CA ALA A 341 -6.78 7.36 3.87
C ALA A 341 -6.69 6.25 4.93
N ASN A 342 -7.70 5.39 5.02
CA ASN A 342 -7.86 4.45 6.14
C ASN A 342 -7.53 2.99 5.78
N ALA A 343 -7.92 2.52 4.60
CA ALA A 343 -7.88 1.09 4.22
C ALA A 343 -6.46 0.48 4.12
N ASN A 344 -5.41 1.30 4.24
CA ASN A 344 -4.01 0.87 4.20
C ASN A 344 -3.30 1.02 5.55
N ALA A 345 -3.54 2.14 6.24
CA ALA A 345 -2.86 2.47 7.49
C ALA A 345 -3.40 1.64 8.65
N ILE A 346 -4.73 1.46 8.74
CA ILE A 346 -5.36 0.65 9.79
C ILE A 346 -4.84 -0.81 9.77
N PRO A 347 -4.85 -1.54 8.64
CA PRO A 347 -4.29 -2.89 8.63
C PRO A 347 -2.79 -2.92 8.99
N ALA A 348 -2.01 -1.94 8.57
CA ALA A 348 -0.58 -1.88 8.90
C ALA A 348 -0.35 -1.65 10.39
N ALA A 349 -1.16 -0.81 11.04
CA ALA A 349 -1.10 -0.58 12.48
C ALA A 349 -1.48 -1.84 13.27
N ILE A 350 -2.52 -2.56 12.82
CA ILE A 350 -2.93 -3.80 13.47
C ILE A 350 -1.87 -4.88 13.32
N TRP A 351 -1.24 -5.00 12.15
CA TRP A 351 -0.10 -5.89 11.98
C TRP A 351 1.04 -5.53 12.92
N ALA A 352 1.40 -4.25 13.04
CA ALA A 352 2.42 -3.81 13.99
C ALA A 352 2.07 -4.21 15.43
N VAL A 353 0.82 -3.99 15.87
CA VAL A 353 0.37 -4.43 17.21
C VAL A 353 0.51 -5.94 17.35
N PHE A 354 0.02 -6.71 16.38
CA PHE A 354 0.06 -8.17 16.37
C PHE A 354 1.48 -8.71 16.44
N ASP A 355 2.39 -8.23 15.59
CA ASP A 355 3.77 -8.68 15.53
C ASP A 355 4.56 -8.24 16.79
N ILE A 356 4.23 -7.09 17.39
CA ILE A 356 4.80 -6.67 18.69
C ILE A 356 4.41 -7.60 19.84
N ILE A 357 3.14 -8.03 19.92
CA ILE A 357 2.68 -8.91 21.01
C ILE A 357 2.99 -10.38 20.76
N ARG A 358 3.25 -10.77 19.50
CA ARG A 358 3.61 -12.13 19.11
C ARG A 358 5.09 -12.42 19.39
N VAL A 359 5.98 -11.47 19.13
CA VAL A 359 7.43 -11.66 19.33
C VAL A 359 7.78 -11.49 20.80
N GLU A 360 8.40 -12.52 21.39
CA GLU A 360 8.84 -12.52 22.79
C GLU A 360 9.74 -11.32 23.09
N GLY A 361 9.46 -10.61 24.19
CA GLY A 361 10.22 -9.46 24.67
C GLY A 361 10.10 -8.17 23.84
N LEU A 362 9.49 -8.21 22.65
CA LEU A 362 9.40 -7.02 21.79
C LEU A 362 8.45 -5.97 22.36
N ARG A 363 7.33 -6.38 22.96
CA ARG A 363 6.39 -5.49 23.63
C ARG A 363 7.07 -4.65 24.71
N GLU A 364 7.87 -5.28 25.57
CA GLU A 364 8.57 -4.61 26.68
C GLU A 364 9.60 -3.60 26.14
N ARG A 365 10.29 -3.94 25.06
CA ARG A 365 11.25 -3.03 24.40
C ARG A 365 10.56 -1.83 23.77
N VAL A 366 9.45 -2.02 23.06
CA VAL A 366 8.67 -0.92 22.47
C VAL A 366 8.06 -0.04 23.57
N LEU A 367 7.54 -0.63 24.65
CA LEU A 367 7.07 0.13 25.82
C LEU A 367 8.19 0.97 26.43
N ALA A 368 9.37 0.38 26.67
CA ALA A 368 10.51 1.10 27.22
C ALA A 368 11.00 2.23 26.30
N GLU A 369 10.94 2.04 24.98
CA GLU A 369 11.32 3.06 24.00
C GLU A 369 10.32 4.22 23.94
N THR A 370 9.02 3.92 24.09
CA THR A 370 7.93 4.90 23.94
C THR A 370 7.57 5.63 25.24
N GLU A 371 7.79 5.02 26.41
CA GLU A 371 7.47 5.60 27.73
C GLU A 371 7.97 7.06 27.89
N PRO A 372 9.22 7.41 27.50
CA PRO A 372 9.73 8.77 27.66
C PRO A 372 9.05 9.82 26.78
N CYS A 373 8.23 9.42 25.80
CA CYS A 373 7.47 10.33 24.95
C CYS A 373 6.15 10.77 25.60
N PHE A 374 5.65 10.05 26.60
CA PHE A 374 4.38 10.35 27.25
C PHE A 374 4.57 11.27 28.46
N THR A 375 3.61 12.16 28.67
CA THR A 375 3.47 12.85 29.95
C THR A 375 3.04 11.83 31.01
N PRO A 376 3.70 11.77 32.18
CA PRO A 376 3.40 10.77 33.22
C PRO A 376 1.91 10.70 33.56
N HIS A 377 1.37 9.48 33.68
CA HIS A 377 -0.04 9.19 34.01
C HIS A 377 -1.08 9.71 33.00
N THR A 378 -0.67 10.12 31.81
CA THR A 378 -1.58 10.55 30.74
C THR A 378 -1.34 9.76 29.45
N LEU A 379 -2.19 10.00 28.47
CA LEU A 379 -1.99 9.58 27.07
C LEU A 379 -1.55 10.75 26.18
N ASP A 380 -1.13 11.87 26.77
CA ASP A 380 -0.53 12.98 26.04
C ASP A 380 0.93 12.65 25.73
N PHE A 381 1.39 12.95 24.52
CA PHE A 381 2.75 12.60 24.07
C PHE A 381 3.38 13.61 23.12
N ASP A 382 4.70 13.57 23.04
CA ASP A 382 5.49 14.28 22.03
C ASP A 382 5.49 13.50 20.71
N LEU A 383 4.61 13.91 19.79
CA LEU A 383 4.43 13.27 18.48
C LEU A 383 5.71 13.25 17.62
N PRO A 384 6.43 14.38 17.41
CA PRO A 384 7.71 14.38 16.70
C PRO A 384 8.72 13.38 17.28
N ARG A 385 8.87 13.35 18.61
CA ARG A 385 9.79 12.42 19.27
C ARG A 385 9.37 10.97 19.06
N LEU A 386 8.09 10.65 19.29
CA LEU A 386 7.55 9.30 19.10
C LEU A 386 7.81 8.78 17.68
N CYS A 387 7.58 9.61 16.66
CA CYS A 387 7.76 9.25 15.26
C CYS A 387 9.23 9.19 14.79
N SER A 388 10.18 9.47 15.70
CA SER A 388 11.62 9.42 15.46
C SER A 388 12.32 8.25 16.19
N LEU A 389 11.59 7.52 17.04
CA LEU A 389 12.12 6.40 17.81
C LEU A 389 12.62 5.27 16.89
N PRO A 390 13.86 4.78 17.08
CA PRO A 390 14.47 3.81 16.17
C PRO A 390 13.68 2.51 16.00
N LEU A 391 13.39 1.79 17.08
CA LEU A 391 12.73 0.49 17.04
C LEU A 391 11.31 0.61 16.52
N LEU A 392 10.50 1.53 17.04
CA LEU A 392 9.14 1.74 16.54
C LEU A 392 9.13 2.14 15.06
N THR A 393 10.11 2.94 14.60
CA THR A 393 10.24 3.27 13.17
C THR A 393 10.60 2.02 12.36
N SER A 394 11.49 1.17 12.87
CA SER A 394 11.88 -0.08 12.20
C SER A 394 10.71 -1.07 12.10
N VAL A 395 9.91 -1.22 13.17
CA VAL A 395 8.65 -2.01 13.14
C VAL A 395 7.71 -1.49 12.06
N TYR A 396 7.44 -0.18 12.05
CA TYR A 396 6.61 0.44 11.02
C TYR A 396 7.12 0.16 9.60
N MET A 397 8.44 0.23 9.38
CA MET A 397 9.03 -0.03 8.07
C MET A 397 8.96 -1.51 7.69
N GLU A 398 9.19 -2.40 8.64
CA GLU A 398 9.12 -3.85 8.44
C GLU A 398 7.70 -4.30 8.09
N GLU A 399 6.68 -3.74 8.75
CA GLU A 399 5.29 -4.02 8.39
C GLU A 399 4.97 -3.59 6.98
N LEU A 400 5.40 -2.41 6.56
CA LEU A 400 5.16 -1.98 5.20
C LEU A 400 5.96 -2.79 4.18
N ARG A 401 7.17 -3.26 4.53
CA ARG A 401 7.95 -4.17 3.66
C ARG A 401 7.22 -5.48 3.44
N LEU A 402 6.61 -6.03 4.48
CA LEU A 402 5.92 -7.32 4.44
C LEU A 402 4.51 -7.22 3.86
N ARG A 403 3.72 -6.25 4.30
CA ARG A 403 2.26 -6.27 4.13
C ARG A 403 1.77 -5.38 2.98
N ALA A 404 2.56 -4.40 2.51
CA ALA A 404 2.15 -3.50 1.45
C ALA A 404 2.20 -4.18 0.07
N ALA A 405 1.04 -4.32 -0.57
CA ALA A 405 0.87 -4.93 -1.89
C ALA A 405 0.30 -3.98 -2.95
N ALA A 406 -0.09 -2.76 -2.57
CA ALA A 406 -0.69 -1.76 -3.44
C ALA A 406 0.11 -1.55 -4.74
N THR A 407 -0.55 -1.75 -5.88
CA THR A 407 0.07 -1.56 -7.20
C THR A 407 0.46 -0.10 -7.41
N VAL A 408 1.74 0.15 -7.67
CA VAL A 408 2.25 1.49 -7.99
C VAL A 408 2.20 1.68 -9.50
N THR A 409 1.30 2.55 -9.99
CA THR A 409 1.13 2.81 -11.43
C THR A 409 1.58 4.20 -11.85
N ARG A 410 2.10 4.31 -13.08
CA ARG A 410 2.41 5.58 -13.77
C ARG A 410 2.01 5.44 -15.24
N GLN A 411 1.70 6.52 -15.93
CA GLN A 411 1.56 6.50 -17.38
C GLN A 411 2.64 7.36 -18.02
N VAL A 412 3.22 6.89 -19.12
CA VAL A 412 4.21 7.63 -19.90
C VAL A 412 3.51 8.72 -20.72
N VAL A 413 3.99 9.97 -20.65
CA VAL A 413 3.38 11.09 -21.41
C VAL A 413 4.22 11.60 -22.59
N THR A 414 5.50 11.24 -22.67
CA THR A 414 6.42 11.62 -23.75
C THR A 414 6.78 10.43 -24.63
N ASP A 415 7.27 10.68 -25.86
CA ASP A 415 7.65 9.62 -26.80
C ASP A 415 9.09 9.10 -26.60
N ASP A 416 9.91 9.81 -25.82
CA ASP A 416 11.33 9.57 -25.61
C ASP A 416 11.67 9.01 -24.22
N PHE A 417 10.66 8.67 -23.40
CA PHE A 417 10.88 8.22 -22.02
C PHE A 417 11.65 6.90 -21.95
N SER A 418 12.89 6.99 -21.47
CA SER A 418 13.80 5.85 -21.30
C SER A 418 14.43 5.84 -19.91
N VAL A 419 14.67 4.66 -19.35
CA VAL A 419 15.37 4.47 -18.08
C VAL A 419 16.38 3.34 -18.21
N GLY A 420 17.67 3.70 -18.15
CA GLY A 420 18.74 2.78 -18.49
C GLY A 420 18.56 2.26 -19.93
N PRO A 421 18.62 0.95 -20.17
CA PRO A 421 18.50 0.39 -21.52
C PRO A 421 17.05 0.24 -22.00
N TRP A 422 16.05 0.70 -21.23
CA TRP A 422 14.64 0.45 -21.52
C TRP A 422 13.91 1.71 -21.97
N TRP A 423 13.32 1.65 -23.15
CA TRP A 423 12.40 2.67 -23.67
C TRP A 423 10.94 2.25 -23.44
N PHE A 424 10.10 3.18 -22.99
CA PHE A 424 8.67 2.93 -22.74
C PHE A 424 7.80 3.81 -23.63
N ARG A 425 6.80 3.19 -24.25
CA ARG A 425 5.86 3.86 -25.16
C ARG A 425 5.02 4.91 -24.44
N ARG A 426 4.84 6.07 -25.08
CA ARG A 426 3.80 7.05 -24.73
C ARG A 426 2.42 6.40 -24.60
N GLY A 427 1.66 6.83 -23.59
CA GLY A 427 0.32 6.33 -23.30
C GLY A 427 0.26 4.99 -22.58
N ALA A 428 1.35 4.23 -22.53
CA ALA A 428 1.39 2.96 -21.81
C ALA A 428 1.47 3.16 -20.30
N ASN A 429 0.84 2.25 -19.56
CA ASN A 429 0.94 2.22 -18.10
C ASN A 429 2.17 1.43 -17.66
N ILE A 430 2.93 1.97 -16.74
CA ILE A 430 4.00 1.28 -16.01
C ILE A 430 3.43 0.89 -14.65
N PHE A 431 3.71 -0.32 -14.17
CA PHE A 431 3.37 -0.72 -12.81
C PHE A 431 4.47 -1.54 -12.13
N ALA A 432 4.53 -1.39 -10.81
CA ALA A 432 5.39 -2.16 -9.91
C ALA A 432 4.60 -2.60 -8.67
N LEU A 433 5.09 -3.63 -7.99
CA LEU A 433 4.40 -4.29 -6.88
C LEU A 433 5.35 -4.36 -5.66
N PRO A 434 5.15 -3.50 -4.63
CA PRO A 434 6.07 -3.40 -3.50
C PRO A 434 6.27 -4.72 -2.75
N TRP A 435 5.24 -5.56 -2.69
CA TRP A 435 5.29 -6.89 -2.07
C TRP A 435 6.43 -7.77 -2.58
N PHE A 436 6.74 -7.73 -3.89
CA PHE A 436 7.88 -8.47 -4.46
C PHE A 436 9.21 -7.81 -4.10
N GLY A 437 9.26 -6.47 -4.06
CA GLY A 437 10.44 -5.73 -3.62
C GLY A 437 10.78 -6.04 -2.18
N GLY A 438 9.78 -6.12 -1.31
CA GLY A 438 9.94 -6.52 0.07
C GLY A 438 10.44 -7.95 0.24
N ARG A 439 10.13 -8.88 -0.65
CA ARG A 439 10.44 -10.32 -0.50
C ARG A 439 11.65 -10.82 -1.29
N ASP A 440 12.52 -9.93 -1.74
CA ASP A 440 13.76 -10.32 -2.42
C ASP A 440 14.84 -10.79 -1.42
N ALA A 441 14.97 -12.10 -1.24
CA ALA A 441 16.00 -12.73 -0.40
C ALA A 441 17.43 -12.55 -0.93
N GLY A 442 17.58 -12.12 -2.19
CA GLY A 442 18.86 -11.74 -2.78
C GLY A 442 19.30 -10.33 -2.40
N PHE A 443 18.36 -9.49 -1.92
CA PHE A 443 18.57 -8.08 -1.58
C PHE A 443 18.53 -7.81 -0.07
N TRP A 444 17.50 -8.30 0.63
CA TRP A 444 17.31 -8.02 2.05
C TRP A 444 18.21 -8.88 2.93
N ASN A 445 18.65 -8.31 4.05
CA ASN A 445 19.41 -9.02 5.07
C ASN A 445 18.58 -10.19 5.60
N THR A 446 19.16 -11.40 5.53
CA THR A 446 18.53 -12.66 5.93
C THR A 446 19.12 -13.22 7.23
N GLY A 447 19.78 -12.38 8.03
CA GLY A 447 20.49 -12.81 9.23
C GLY A 447 21.80 -13.51 8.89
N ARG A 448 22.24 -14.39 9.80
CA ARG A 448 23.50 -15.14 9.70
C ARG A 448 23.21 -16.63 9.80
N GLU A 449 24.21 -17.46 9.51
CA GLU A 449 24.12 -18.90 9.76
C GLU A 449 23.80 -19.16 11.24
N GLY A 450 22.76 -19.96 11.50
CA GLY A 450 22.26 -20.24 12.85
C GLY A 450 21.37 -19.15 13.47
N ASP A 451 21.13 -18.05 12.76
CA ASP A 451 20.13 -17.03 13.10
C ASP A 451 19.47 -16.50 11.81
N GLU A 452 18.96 -17.42 10.99
CA GLU A 452 18.34 -17.06 9.71
C GLU A 452 17.04 -16.30 9.94
N ARG A 453 16.90 -15.18 9.23
CA ARG A 453 15.72 -14.30 9.24
C ARG A 453 15.07 -14.27 7.86
N PRO A 454 14.15 -15.20 7.56
CA PRO A 454 13.47 -15.22 6.27
C PRO A 454 12.85 -13.88 5.93
N VAL A 455 12.97 -13.44 4.67
CA VAL A 455 12.36 -12.18 4.22
C VAL A 455 10.83 -12.20 4.25
N ALA A 456 10.21 -13.37 4.35
CA ALA A 456 8.77 -13.52 4.51
C ALA A 456 8.30 -13.48 5.98
N ARG A 457 9.22 -13.39 6.94
CA ARG A 457 8.91 -13.30 8.37
C ARG A 457 9.23 -11.90 8.90
N PHE A 458 8.48 -11.48 9.90
CA PHE A 458 8.70 -10.22 10.60
C PHE A 458 10.03 -10.24 11.36
N TRP A 459 10.78 -9.15 11.23
CA TRP A 459 12.01 -8.92 11.97
C TRP A 459 12.11 -7.45 12.36
N ALA A 460 11.79 -7.15 13.63
CA ALA A 460 11.69 -5.79 14.16
C ALA A 460 12.95 -4.96 13.92
N GLU A 461 14.13 -5.57 13.94
CA GLU A 461 15.42 -4.90 13.81
C GLU A 461 15.92 -4.76 12.37
N ARG A 462 15.16 -5.21 11.35
CA ARG A 462 15.68 -5.27 9.97
C ARG A 462 16.17 -3.92 9.45
N PHE A 463 15.53 -2.82 9.84
CA PHE A 463 15.93 -1.47 9.43
C PHE A 463 16.90 -0.79 10.40
N LEU A 464 17.41 -1.52 11.40
CA LEU A 464 18.31 -0.99 12.42
C LEU A 464 19.75 -1.41 12.18
N GLU A 465 20.64 -0.43 12.24
CA GLU A 465 22.08 -0.64 12.37
C GLU A 465 22.48 -0.39 13.84
N TYR A 466 23.17 -1.36 14.43
CA TYR A 466 23.70 -1.29 15.78
C TYR A 466 25.23 -1.11 15.71
N PRO A 467 25.83 -0.20 16.51
CA PRO A 467 27.28 0.03 16.51
C PRO A 467 28.10 -1.25 16.75
N GLU A 468 27.64 -2.11 17.65
CA GLU A 468 28.31 -3.36 18.04
C GLU A 468 27.95 -4.56 17.15
N ASP A 469 27.12 -4.36 16.12
CA ASP A 469 26.78 -5.40 15.15
C ASP A 469 26.94 -4.87 13.73
N PRO A 470 28.14 -4.98 13.14
CA PRO A 470 28.37 -4.52 11.78
C PRO A 470 27.42 -5.19 10.76
N ALA A 471 26.99 -6.44 10.96
CA ALA A 471 26.14 -7.14 9.99
C ALA A 471 24.65 -6.81 10.12
N SER A 472 24.29 -5.89 11.03
CA SER A 472 22.93 -5.36 11.13
C SER A 472 22.62 -4.40 9.97
N GLY A 473 21.36 -4.01 9.85
CA GLY A 473 20.86 -3.18 8.76
C GLY A 473 20.14 -3.97 7.67
N PRO A 474 19.45 -3.27 6.74
CA PRO A 474 18.42 -3.87 5.90
C PRO A 474 18.95 -4.59 4.67
N VAL A 475 20.11 -4.19 4.14
CA VAL A 475 20.63 -4.72 2.87
C VAL A 475 21.60 -5.86 3.17
N ARG A 476 21.44 -6.96 2.43
CA ARG A 476 22.37 -8.08 2.50
C ARG A 476 23.73 -7.65 1.95
N ASP A 477 24.74 -7.73 2.80
CA ASP A 477 26.13 -7.57 2.40
C ASP A 477 26.70 -8.95 2.02
N ARG A 478 27.04 -9.14 0.74
CA ARG A 478 27.63 -10.40 0.24
C ARG A 478 29.14 -10.44 0.38
N GLU A 479 29.78 -9.29 0.65
CA GLU A 479 31.23 -9.16 0.76
C GLU A 479 31.71 -9.22 2.22
N ARG A 480 30.82 -8.96 3.19
CA ARG A 480 31.09 -9.35 4.57
C ARG A 480 31.21 -10.86 4.65
N PRO A 481 32.28 -11.39 5.26
CA PRO A 481 32.36 -12.81 5.53
C PRO A 481 31.07 -13.20 6.24
N GLU A 482 30.38 -14.22 5.74
CA GLU A 482 29.65 -15.09 6.64
C GLU A 482 30.61 -15.33 7.78
N VAL A 483 30.22 -15.03 9.02
CA VAL A 483 31.06 -15.33 10.17
C VAL A 483 31.07 -16.85 10.25
N SER A 484 31.83 -17.48 9.36
CA SER A 484 32.12 -18.88 9.32
C SER A 484 32.91 -19.11 10.58
N GLY A 485 32.30 -19.77 11.55
CA GLY A 485 33.07 -20.56 12.46
C GLY A 485 33.99 -21.44 11.62
N ALA A 486 35.30 -21.24 11.78
CA ALA A 486 36.40 -21.94 11.10
C ALA A 486 36.87 -21.37 9.74
N ALA A 487 37.95 -20.60 9.79
CA ALA A 487 39.05 -20.77 8.85
C ALA A 487 40.27 -21.28 9.61
N ALA A 488 40.62 -22.55 9.39
CA ALA A 488 41.88 -23.13 9.84
C ALA A 488 43.02 -22.55 8.97
N GLY A 489 43.97 -21.88 9.63
CA GLY A 489 45.20 -21.38 9.01
C GLY A 489 46.13 -20.86 10.10
N ALA A 490 47.11 -21.67 10.46
CA ALA A 490 48.03 -21.42 11.56
C ALA A 490 48.99 -20.25 11.29
N THR A 491 49.07 -19.30 12.23
CA THR A 491 50.32 -18.62 12.60
C THR A 491 50.30 -18.26 14.08
N ASP A 492 51.49 -18.34 14.65
CA ASP A 492 51.87 -18.47 16.05
C ASP A 492 51.73 -17.16 16.86
N GLY A 493 51.39 -17.29 18.15
CA GLY A 493 51.58 -16.25 19.16
C GLY A 493 50.42 -15.28 19.46
N GLY A 494 49.66 -15.58 20.52
CA GLY A 494 49.04 -14.56 21.39
C GLY A 494 47.54 -14.31 21.18
N GLU A 495 46.76 -14.70 22.20
CA GLU A 495 45.32 -14.46 22.39
C GLU A 495 44.34 -15.28 21.54
N LYS A 496 43.88 -16.39 22.14
CA LYS A 496 42.70 -17.12 21.67
C LYS A 496 41.48 -16.21 21.72
N VAL A 497 41.10 -15.61 20.59
CA VAL A 497 39.75 -15.07 20.41
C VAL A 497 38.79 -16.24 20.48
N ARG A 498 38.01 -16.29 21.57
CA ARG A 498 36.96 -17.29 21.77
C ARG A 498 35.91 -17.14 20.65
N PRO A 499 35.31 -18.23 20.14
CA PRO A 499 34.12 -18.12 19.31
C PRO A 499 33.08 -17.34 20.11
N GLY A 500 32.61 -16.23 19.54
CA GLY A 500 31.61 -15.38 20.18
C GLY A 500 30.35 -16.20 20.50
N PRO A 501 29.68 -15.93 21.63
CA PRO A 501 28.45 -16.64 21.99
C PRO A 501 27.38 -16.35 20.93
N GLY A 502 26.42 -17.28 20.75
CA GLY A 502 25.16 -16.99 20.06
C GLY A 502 24.60 -15.65 20.55
N ARG A 503 24.07 -14.83 19.63
CA ARG A 503 23.74 -13.44 19.93
C ARG A 503 22.69 -13.40 21.04
N ARG A 504 23.01 -12.66 22.10
CA ARG A 504 22.07 -12.25 23.15
C ARG A 504 20.92 -11.46 22.49
N GLU A 505 19.69 -11.72 22.92
CA GLU A 505 18.52 -10.95 22.53
C GLU A 505 18.73 -9.44 22.73
N LYS A 506 18.16 -8.65 21.82
CA LYS A 506 18.28 -7.20 21.88
C LYS A 506 17.50 -6.64 23.06
N THR A 507 18.10 -5.66 23.72
CA THR A 507 17.51 -4.94 24.85
C THR A 507 17.11 -3.53 24.46
N SER A 508 16.29 -2.88 25.29
CA SER A 508 15.95 -1.47 25.13
C SER A 508 17.17 -0.54 25.11
N GLU A 509 18.24 -0.89 25.84
CA GLU A 509 19.51 -0.14 25.82
C GLU A 509 20.24 -0.24 24.47
N ASP A 510 20.16 -1.40 23.81
CA ASP A 510 20.71 -1.56 22.46
C ASP A 510 19.90 -0.75 21.45
N ASP A 511 18.58 -0.79 21.55
CA ASP A 511 17.67 -0.07 20.65
C ASP A 511 17.84 1.45 20.76
N ALA A 512 18.11 1.96 21.97
CA ALA A 512 18.44 3.37 22.20
C ALA A 512 19.72 3.83 21.49
N ARG A 513 20.63 2.91 21.16
CA ARG A 513 21.86 3.19 20.39
C ARG A 513 21.73 2.86 18.89
N ALA A 514 20.60 2.29 18.47
CA ALA A 514 20.40 1.88 17.10
C ALA A 514 20.10 3.08 16.19
N ARG A 515 20.44 2.93 14.91
CA ARG A 515 20.11 3.91 13.87
C ARG A 515 19.24 3.27 12.80
N VAL A 516 18.15 3.96 12.43
CA VAL A 516 17.33 3.57 11.28
C VAL A 516 18.09 3.81 9.98
N VAL A 517 18.18 2.78 9.13
CA VAL A 517 18.85 2.85 7.83
C VAL A 517 17.84 2.75 6.70
N THR A 518 17.80 3.79 5.86
CA THR A 518 16.93 3.86 4.68
C THR A 518 17.71 4.09 3.38
N THR A 519 19.04 4.11 3.44
CA THR A 519 19.90 4.29 2.26
C THR A 519 20.08 2.96 1.53
N GLY A 520 20.07 2.97 0.20
CA GLY A 520 20.28 1.77 -0.63
C GLY A 520 19.02 0.96 -0.95
N ILE A 521 17.88 1.25 -0.31
CA ILE A 521 16.63 0.48 -0.47
C ILE A 521 15.63 1.05 -1.50
N GLN A 522 15.92 2.17 -2.16
CA GLN A 522 14.96 2.94 -2.98
C GLN A 522 14.37 2.18 -4.19
N GLY A 523 14.98 1.06 -4.61
CA GLY A 523 14.47 0.18 -5.67
C GLY A 523 13.67 -1.03 -5.16
N HIS A 524 13.71 -1.32 -3.85
CA HIS A 524 13.11 -2.51 -3.23
C HIS A 524 12.11 -2.17 -2.13
N TYR A 525 12.22 -1.00 -1.51
CA TYR A 525 11.31 -0.48 -0.50
C TYR A 525 10.58 0.76 -1.03
N TYR A 526 9.33 0.58 -1.42
CA TYR A 526 8.48 1.64 -1.98
C TYR A 526 7.00 1.45 -1.64
N PRO A 527 6.63 1.22 -0.36
CA PRO A 527 5.24 0.96 0.03
C PRO A 527 4.29 2.13 -0.31
N TYR A 528 4.81 3.35 -0.39
CA TYR A 528 4.06 4.55 -0.79
C TYR A 528 4.27 4.95 -2.27
N GLY A 529 4.98 4.12 -3.04
CA GLY A 529 5.54 4.47 -4.34
C GLY A 529 6.72 5.45 -4.24
N GLY A 530 7.02 6.16 -5.33
CA GLY A 530 8.15 7.09 -5.38
C GLY A 530 7.99 8.26 -6.36
N GLY A 531 8.94 9.19 -6.28
CA GLY A 531 9.01 10.42 -7.08
C GLY A 531 8.01 11.50 -6.63
N VAL A 532 7.76 12.50 -7.49
CA VAL A 532 6.80 13.60 -7.27
C VAL A 532 5.38 13.11 -7.00
N LYS A 533 5.10 11.87 -7.39
CA LYS A 533 3.79 11.21 -7.36
C LYS A 533 3.65 10.20 -6.22
N ILE A 534 4.55 10.21 -5.24
CA ILE A 534 4.45 9.42 -4.00
C ILE A 534 3.14 9.70 -3.25
N CYS A 535 2.72 8.78 -2.38
CA CYS A 535 1.56 8.99 -1.51
C CYS A 535 1.70 10.30 -0.72
N PRO A 536 0.75 11.24 -0.85
CA PRO A 536 0.78 12.48 -0.07
C PRO A 536 0.50 12.22 1.42
N GLY A 537 -0.42 11.30 1.73
CA GLY A 537 -0.78 10.93 3.11
C GLY A 537 0.25 10.08 3.86
N ARG A 538 1.45 9.84 3.31
CA ARG A 538 2.48 8.99 3.94
C ARG A 538 2.91 9.46 5.33
N PHE A 539 2.84 10.77 5.60
CA PHE A 539 3.17 11.32 6.90
C PHE A 539 2.07 11.03 7.91
N PHE A 540 0.81 11.24 7.54
CA PHE A 540 -0.33 10.85 8.37
C PHE A 540 -0.33 9.34 8.62
N ALA A 541 -0.20 8.52 7.58
CA ALA A 541 -0.17 7.06 7.73
C ALA A 541 0.96 6.59 8.67
N LYS A 542 2.18 7.14 8.53
CA LYS A 542 3.28 6.84 9.47
C LYS A 542 2.89 7.19 10.90
N GLN A 543 2.38 8.40 11.11
CA GLN A 543 2.01 8.91 12.42
C GLN A 543 0.88 8.08 13.03
N GLU A 544 -0.19 7.83 12.28
CA GLU A 544 -1.34 7.02 12.66
C GLU A 544 -0.92 5.61 13.10
N ILE A 545 -0.08 4.92 12.31
CA ILE A 545 0.43 3.58 12.64
C ILE A 545 1.21 3.60 13.95
N MET A 546 2.19 4.49 14.08
CA MET A 546 3.09 4.53 15.24
C MET A 546 2.35 4.98 16.51
N VAL A 547 1.45 5.97 16.40
CA VAL A 547 0.62 6.46 17.50
C VAL A 547 -0.36 5.40 17.96
N SER A 548 -0.99 4.67 17.04
CA SER A 548 -1.92 3.58 17.40
C SER A 548 -1.24 2.53 18.26
N VAL A 549 -0.04 2.09 17.85
CA VAL A 549 0.79 1.17 18.64
C VAL A 549 1.12 1.75 20.01
N ALA A 550 1.69 2.95 20.06
CA ALA A 550 2.14 3.56 21.30
C ALA A 550 1.01 3.80 22.30
N VAL A 551 -0.10 4.41 21.85
CA VAL A 551 -1.27 4.69 22.68
C VAL A 551 -1.91 3.40 23.17
N LEU A 552 -2.06 2.39 22.30
CA LEU A 552 -2.67 1.13 22.67
C LEU A 552 -1.85 0.36 23.72
N LEU A 553 -0.53 0.25 23.53
CA LEU A 553 0.35 -0.44 24.48
C LEU A 553 0.48 0.32 25.81
N ARG A 554 0.44 1.65 25.76
CA ARG A 554 0.44 2.51 26.96
C ARG A 554 -0.86 2.39 27.75
N ALA A 555 -2.00 2.31 27.06
CA ALA A 555 -3.31 2.28 27.68
C ALA A 555 -3.75 0.86 28.12
N CYS A 556 -3.28 -0.18 27.43
CA CYS A 556 -3.81 -1.53 27.56
C CYS A 556 -2.72 -2.59 27.72
N GLU A 557 -3.10 -3.68 28.37
CA GLU A 557 -2.41 -4.95 28.25
C GLU A 557 -3.16 -5.81 27.25
N ILE A 558 -2.41 -6.42 26.33
CA ILE A 558 -2.94 -7.20 25.21
C ILE A 558 -2.09 -8.45 25.10
N GLU A 559 -2.76 -9.60 25.06
CA GLU A 559 -2.11 -10.90 24.95
C GLU A 559 -2.86 -11.78 23.96
N LEU A 560 -2.12 -12.59 23.21
CA LEU A 560 -2.70 -13.63 22.36
C LEU A 560 -3.24 -14.75 23.25
N VAL A 561 -4.46 -15.20 22.95
CA VAL A 561 -5.04 -16.36 23.66
C VAL A 561 -4.40 -17.66 23.19
N ASP A 562 -4.02 -17.72 21.90
CA ASP A 562 -3.33 -18.84 21.28
C ASP A 562 -2.08 -18.35 20.52
N PRO A 563 -0.94 -18.17 21.21
CA PRO A 563 0.30 -17.73 20.58
C PRO A 563 0.82 -18.70 19.51
N GLU A 564 0.68 -20.01 19.73
CA GLU A 564 1.14 -21.03 18.78
C GLU A 564 0.31 -21.02 17.50
N GLY A 565 -1.02 -20.93 17.60
CA GLY A 565 -1.91 -20.79 16.45
C GLY A 565 -1.68 -19.48 15.68
N ALA A 566 -1.27 -18.42 16.37
CA ALA A 566 -0.96 -17.13 15.76
C ALA A 566 0.30 -17.14 14.87
N GLU A 567 1.22 -18.10 15.02
CA GLU A 567 2.42 -18.21 14.16
C GLU A 567 2.09 -18.53 12.69
N GLY A 568 0.94 -19.14 12.46
CA GLY A 568 0.44 -19.51 11.12
C GLY A 568 -0.27 -18.37 10.39
N ILE A 569 -0.62 -17.28 11.07
CA ILE A 569 -1.44 -16.20 10.49
C ILE A 569 -0.61 -15.39 9.49
N GLY A 570 -1.08 -15.40 8.23
CA GLY A 570 -0.43 -14.78 7.09
C GLY A 570 -1.27 -13.64 6.49
N GLU A 571 -0.87 -13.18 5.31
CA GLU A 571 -1.65 -12.21 4.57
C GLU A 571 -2.80 -12.84 3.77
N ASP A 572 -3.96 -12.21 3.75
CA ASP A 572 -5.06 -12.56 2.84
C ASP A 572 -4.67 -12.23 1.39
N MET A 573 -4.10 -13.23 0.72
CA MET A 573 -3.71 -13.14 -0.68
C MET A 573 -4.90 -12.99 -1.63
N GLY A 574 -6.14 -13.19 -1.17
CA GLY A 574 -7.37 -12.88 -1.92
C GLY A 574 -7.52 -11.39 -2.23
N ARG A 575 -6.89 -10.52 -1.42
CA ARG A 575 -6.83 -9.06 -1.63
C ARG A 575 -5.68 -8.58 -2.49
N PHE A 576 -4.70 -9.43 -2.78
CA PHE A 576 -3.57 -9.03 -3.63
C PHE A 576 -4.05 -8.61 -5.03
N PRO A 577 -3.51 -7.53 -5.65
CA PRO A 577 -2.42 -6.64 -5.22
C PRO A 577 -2.93 -5.29 -4.64
N LEU A 578 -3.92 -5.33 -3.75
CA LEU A 578 -4.58 -4.14 -3.24
C LEU A 578 -4.08 -3.79 -1.84
N GLY A 579 -3.68 -2.52 -1.68
CA GLY A 579 -3.43 -1.91 -0.39
C GLY A 579 -2.40 -2.61 0.51
N THR A 580 -2.62 -2.52 1.81
CA THR A 580 -1.99 -3.38 2.83
C THR A 580 -2.85 -4.63 2.98
N LEU A 581 -2.27 -5.82 2.85
CA LEU A 581 -3.02 -7.07 2.97
C LEU A 581 -3.40 -7.32 4.44
N PRO A 582 -4.67 -7.60 4.76
CA PRO A 582 -5.08 -7.93 6.12
C PRO A 582 -4.71 -9.38 6.50
N PRO A 583 -4.87 -9.79 7.77
CA PRO A 583 -4.74 -11.18 8.19
C PRO A 583 -5.70 -12.12 7.45
N ASP A 584 -5.25 -13.33 7.17
CA ASP A 584 -6.05 -14.41 6.55
C ASP A 584 -6.83 -15.27 7.56
N GLY A 585 -6.68 -14.98 8.86
CA GLY A 585 -7.28 -15.71 9.95
C GLY A 585 -7.69 -14.80 11.10
N LYS A 586 -8.53 -15.33 11.99
CA LYS A 586 -8.90 -14.66 13.24
C LYS A 586 -7.72 -14.68 14.20
N ILE A 587 -7.57 -13.63 14.98
CA ILE A 587 -6.53 -13.50 16.00
C ILE A 587 -7.20 -13.43 17.38
N PRO A 588 -7.49 -14.56 18.05
CA PRO A 588 -8.04 -14.55 19.40
C PRO A 588 -7.08 -13.87 20.38
N PHE A 589 -7.60 -12.90 21.14
CA PHE A 589 -6.79 -12.11 22.06
C PHE A 589 -7.57 -11.76 23.32
N ARG A 590 -6.85 -11.38 24.36
CA ARG A 590 -7.42 -10.77 25.56
C ARG A 590 -6.87 -9.38 25.77
N ILE A 591 -7.71 -8.49 26.29
CA ILE A 591 -7.37 -7.09 26.54
C ILE A 591 -7.89 -6.64 27.90
N ARG A 592 -7.12 -5.79 28.57
CA ARG A 592 -7.56 -5.02 29.75
C ARG A 592 -6.90 -3.66 29.76
N ARG A 593 -7.52 -2.69 30.42
CA ARG A 593 -6.94 -1.37 30.67
C ARG A 593 -5.83 -1.48 31.72
N ARG A 594 -4.69 -0.81 31.47
CA ARG A 594 -3.61 -0.66 32.45
C ARG A 594 -4.06 0.22 33.60
N LEU A 595 -3.58 -0.11 34.80
CA LEU A 595 -3.89 0.60 36.03
C LEU A 595 -3.08 1.89 36.17
#